data_AF-A0A819JQB2-F1
#
_entry.id   AF-A0A819JQB2-F1
#
_cell.length_a   1.000
_cell.length_b   1.000
_cell.length_c   1.000
_cell.angle_alpha   90.00
_cell.angle_beta   90.00
_cell.angle_gamma   90.00
#
_symmetry.space_group_name_H-M   'P 1'
#
loop_
_entity.id
_entity.type
_entity.pdbx_description
1 polymer ?
#
loop_
_entity_poly.entity_id
_entity_poly.type
_entity_poly.pdbx_seq_one_letter_code
_entity_poly.pdbx_strand_id
1 'polypeptide(L)'
;MIYPRDIPYICIALKEFHRLEYISIKCIPNQTLLETILALPTLRICQLLFRKVVVDINYRLGTNSNMKQLFIAFYHNVNHSIINLLLSHTPELKRLEICSSYSKADQVLLFIEPLFTLPQLEILKLKLKNGYCTSDCFKSLYKIMPFVKYFYFNYYNHFLNETFIDYFTTCWW
;
A
#
# COMPACT_ATOMS: atom_id res chain seq x y z
N MET A 1 -16.19 13.20 -0.78
CA MET A 1 -15.59 12.46 0.35
C MET A 1 -16.57 11.40 0.75
N ILE A 2 -16.16 10.13 0.82
CA ILE A 2 -17.09 9.03 1.12
C ILE A 2 -17.24 8.90 2.63
N TYR A 3 -18.45 9.02 3.16
CA TYR A 3 -18.74 8.78 4.57
C TYR A 3 -19.10 7.30 4.81
N PRO A 4 -18.92 6.77 6.03
CA PRO A 4 -19.20 5.36 6.32
C PRO A 4 -20.62 4.91 5.94
N ARG A 5 -21.62 5.80 6.10
CA ARG A 5 -23.02 5.52 5.73
C ARG A 5 -23.25 5.36 4.22
N ASP A 6 -22.37 5.91 3.40
CA ASP A 6 -22.49 5.87 1.94
C ASP A 6 -21.87 4.58 1.37
N ILE A 7 -21.05 3.89 2.17
CA ILE A 7 -20.26 2.72 1.73
C ILE A 7 -21.14 1.61 1.13
N PRO A 8 -22.27 1.20 1.73
CA PRO A 8 -23.10 0.15 1.15
C PRO A 8 -23.56 0.47 -0.28
N TYR A 9 -24.00 1.71 -0.51
CA TYR A 9 -24.47 2.17 -1.82
C TYR A 9 -23.34 2.23 -2.85
N ILE A 10 -22.16 2.68 -2.44
CA ILE A 10 -20.96 2.69 -3.29
C ILE A 10 -20.56 1.26 -3.65
N CYS A 11 -20.57 0.33 -2.69
CA CYS A 11 -20.23 -1.05 -2.96
C CYS A 11 -21.21 -1.72 -3.93
N ILE A 12 -22.52 -1.40 -3.83
CA ILE A 12 -23.52 -1.85 -4.80
C ILE A 12 -23.18 -1.27 -6.18
N ALA A 13 -22.99 0.05 -6.29
CA ALA A 13 -22.66 0.69 -7.55
C ALA A 13 -21.40 0.11 -8.21
N LEU A 14 -20.33 -0.12 -7.42
CA LEU A 14 -19.10 -0.71 -7.93
C LEU A 14 -19.29 -2.12 -8.50
N LYS A 15 -20.17 -2.93 -7.91
CA LYS A 15 -20.46 -4.29 -8.41
C LYS A 15 -21.20 -4.28 -9.76
N GLU A 16 -21.98 -3.25 -10.03
CA GLU A 16 -22.67 -3.07 -11.32
C GLU A 16 -21.70 -2.65 -12.45
N PHE A 17 -20.56 -2.04 -12.12
CA PHE A 17 -19.57 -1.63 -13.12
C PHE A 17 -18.63 -2.77 -13.51
N HIS A 18 -19.13 -3.70 -14.33
CA HIS A 18 -18.37 -4.88 -14.79
C HIS A 18 -17.09 -4.55 -15.59
N ARG A 19 -16.95 -3.33 -16.12
CA ARG A 19 -15.80 -2.88 -16.94
C ARG A 19 -14.93 -1.82 -16.25
N LEU A 20 -15.02 -1.69 -14.92
CA LEU A 20 -14.25 -0.67 -14.20
C LEU A 20 -12.77 -1.04 -14.11
N GLU A 21 -11.93 -0.42 -14.92
CA GLU A 21 -10.48 -0.66 -14.93
C GLU A 21 -9.69 0.25 -13.99
N TYR A 22 -10.26 1.40 -13.63
CA TYR A 22 -9.63 2.43 -12.80
C TYR A 22 -10.58 2.90 -11.70
N ILE A 23 -10.05 3.04 -10.49
CA ILE A 23 -10.77 3.64 -9.37
C ILE A 23 -9.88 4.61 -8.58
N SER A 24 -10.44 5.74 -8.19
CA SER A 24 -9.80 6.68 -7.28
C SER A 24 -10.78 7.14 -6.22
N ILE A 25 -10.50 6.76 -4.97
CA ILE A 25 -11.41 6.96 -3.85
C ILE A 25 -10.69 7.67 -2.72
N LYS A 26 -11.34 8.74 -2.24
CA LYS A 26 -11.03 9.37 -0.95
C LYS A 26 -12.04 8.94 0.11
N CYS A 27 -11.62 8.06 1.00
CA CYS A 27 -12.47 7.42 2.00
C CYS A 27 -11.82 7.34 3.39
N ILE A 28 -12.64 6.98 4.37
CA ILE A 28 -12.19 6.33 5.60
C ILE A 28 -12.09 4.84 5.25
N PRO A 29 -10.94 4.17 5.49
CA PRO A 29 -10.81 2.75 5.19
C PRO A 29 -11.84 1.96 5.99
N ASN A 30 -12.48 1.03 5.29
CA ASN A 30 -13.54 0.18 5.81
C ASN A 30 -13.39 -1.17 5.12
N GLN A 31 -13.53 -2.25 5.88
CA GLN A 31 -13.34 -3.60 5.37
C GLN A 31 -14.16 -3.83 4.10
N THR A 32 -15.49 -3.74 4.17
CA THR A 32 -16.41 -4.01 3.05
C THR A 32 -16.06 -3.24 1.77
N LEU A 33 -15.63 -1.98 1.89
CA LEU A 33 -15.20 -1.20 0.74
C LEU A 33 -13.93 -1.79 0.11
N LEU A 34 -12.93 -2.13 0.91
CA LEU A 34 -11.68 -2.72 0.42
C LEU A 34 -11.93 -4.10 -0.20
N GLU A 35 -12.77 -4.95 0.41
CA GLU A 35 -13.11 -6.26 -0.15
C GLU A 35 -13.81 -6.10 -1.49
N THR A 36 -14.75 -5.15 -1.59
CA THR A 36 -15.47 -4.88 -2.84
C THR A 36 -14.49 -4.44 -3.92
N ILE A 37 -13.56 -3.53 -3.62
CA ILE A 37 -12.54 -3.06 -4.56
C ILE A 37 -11.63 -4.20 -5.00
N LEU A 38 -11.16 -5.03 -4.07
CA LEU A 38 -10.28 -6.18 -4.36
C LEU A 38 -11.00 -7.22 -5.25
N ALA A 39 -12.29 -7.42 -5.06
CA ALA A 39 -13.11 -8.36 -5.81
C ALA A 39 -13.52 -7.87 -7.22
N LEU A 40 -13.22 -6.62 -7.59
CA LEU A 40 -13.54 -6.11 -8.93
C LEU A 40 -12.68 -6.82 -10.00
N PRO A 41 -13.29 -7.59 -10.93
CA PRO A 41 -12.54 -8.50 -11.79
C PRO A 41 -11.68 -7.78 -12.84
N THR A 42 -12.14 -6.62 -13.31
CA THR A 42 -11.51 -5.81 -14.35
C THR A 42 -10.63 -4.70 -13.81
N LEU A 43 -10.60 -4.48 -12.49
CA LEU A 43 -9.85 -3.39 -11.88
C LEU A 43 -8.34 -3.62 -12.03
N ARG A 44 -7.66 -2.69 -12.70
CA ARG A 44 -6.21 -2.73 -12.92
C ARG A 44 -5.46 -1.66 -12.15
N ILE A 45 -6.09 -0.50 -11.93
CA ILE A 45 -5.47 0.66 -11.30
C ILE A 45 -6.34 1.16 -10.17
N CYS A 46 -5.77 1.27 -8.97
CA CYS A 46 -6.48 1.74 -7.80
C CYS A 46 -5.71 2.84 -7.08
N GLN A 47 -6.42 3.91 -6.71
CA GLN A 47 -5.90 4.99 -5.90
C GLN A 47 -6.76 5.16 -4.65
N LEU A 48 -6.16 4.98 -3.49
CA LEU A 48 -6.81 5.07 -2.19
C LEU A 48 -6.22 6.25 -1.41
N LEU A 49 -7.08 7.21 -1.05
CA LEU A 49 -6.73 8.41 -0.29
C LEU A 49 -7.39 8.34 1.09
N PHE A 50 -6.66 7.85 2.10
CA PHE A 50 -7.19 7.62 3.45
C PHE A 50 -7.10 8.86 4.34
N ARG A 51 -8.24 9.27 4.91
CA ARG A 51 -8.33 10.51 5.70
C ARG A 51 -8.39 10.36 7.23
N LYS A 52 -8.34 9.14 7.80
CA LYS A 52 -8.23 8.85 9.26
C LYS A 52 -8.24 7.33 9.44
N VAL A 53 -7.48 6.73 10.37
CA VAL A 53 -7.63 5.30 10.68
C VAL A 53 -7.73 5.08 12.18
N VAL A 54 -8.86 4.54 12.59
CA VAL A 54 -9.14 4.10 13.97
C VAL A 54 -9.85 2.74 13.94
N VAL A 55 -9.87 2.04 12.79
CA VAL A 55 -10.65 0.81 12.64
C VAL A 55 -9.70 -0.34 12.40
N ASP A 56 -9.72 -1.32 13.30
CA ASP A 56 -9.08 -2.61 13.09
C ASP A 56 -9.87 -3.38 12.03
N ILE A 57 -9.17 -3.83 10.98
CA ILE A 57 -9.75 -4.62 9.89
C ILE A 57 -9.35 -6.08 10.11
N ASN A 58 -10.32 -6.99 9.98
CA ASN A 58 -10.07 -8.42 10.10
C ASN A 58 -9.35 -8.96 8.85
N TYR A 59 -8.38 -9.86 9.06
CA TYR A 59 -7.37 -10.27 8.06
C TYR A 59 -7.78 -11.36 7.05
N ARG A 60 -9.03 -11.82 7.05
CA ARG A 60 -9.42 -12.98 6.22
C ARG A 60 -10.21 -12.54 5.00
N LEU A 61 -9.52 -12.28 3.90
CA LEU A 61 -10.16 -12.09 2.58
C LEU A 61 -9.99 -13.36 1.74
N GLY A 62 -11.04 -13.71 1.01
CA GLY A 62 -11.09 -14.94 0.21
C GLY A 62 -10.71 -14.76 -1.27
N THR A 63 -10.23 -13.59 -1.68
CA THR A 63 -10.07 -13.29 -3.12
C THR A 63 -8.85 -12.44 -3.41
N ASN A 64 -8.09 -12.83 -4.43
CA ASN A 64 -6.99 -12.04 -4.96
C ASN A 64 -7.50 -11.12 -6.07
N SER A 65 -6.94 -9.93 -6.13
CA SER A 65 -7.23 -8.93 -7.14
C SER A 65 -6.27 -9.01 -8.32
N ASN A 66 -6.79 -8.67 -9.50
CA ASN A 66 -6.07 -8.53 -10.77
C ASN A 66 -5.37 -7.16 -10.93
N MET A 67 -5.37 -6.35 -9.86
CA MET A 67 -4.75 -5.03 -9.84
C MET A 67 -3.26 -5.09 -10.20
N LYS A 68 -2.85 -4.20 -11.11
CA LYS A 68 -1.45 -4.04 -11.53
C LYS A 68 -0.80 -2.80 -10.94
N GLN A 69 -1.59 -1.80 -10.59
CA GLN A 69 -1.10 -0.55 -10.02
C GLN A 69 -1.92 -0.15 -8.80
N LEU A 70 -1.23 0.16 -7.71
CA LEU A 70 -1.83 0.58 -6.45
C LEU A 70 -1.13 1.83 -5.95
N PHE A 71 -1.91 2.88 -5.72
CA PHE A 71 -1.49 4.09 -5.05
C PHE A 71 -2.23 4.21 -3.72
N ILE A 72 -1.49 4.41 -2.63
CA ILE A 72 -2.06 4.61 -1.31
C ILE A 72 -1.48 5.90 -0.74
N ALA A 73 -2.32 6.90 -0.50
CA ALA A 73 -1.94 8.08 0.27
C ALA A 73 -2.70 8.14 1.58
N PHE A 74 -2.00 8.52 2.64
CA PHE A 74 -2.62 8.69 3.95
C PHE A 74 -2.11 9.93 4.69
N TYR A 75 -3.07 10.58 5.35
CA TYR A 75 -2.87 11.88 5.97
C TYR A 75 -2.75 11.81 7.51
N HIS A 76 -3.03 10.65 8.10
CA HIS A 76 -3.01 10.40 9.54
C HIS A 76 -2.46 8.99 9.82
N ASN A 77 -2.28 8.62 11.09
CA ASN A 77 -1.92 7.25 11.46
C ASN A 77 -2.85 6.26 10.78
N VAL A 78 -2.28 5.38 9.94
CA VAL A 78 -2.95 4.24 9.31
C VAL A 78 -2.50 2.98 10.02
N ASN A 79 -3.44 2.10 10.35
CA ASN A 79 -3.09 0.78 10.81
C ASN A 79 -2.40 0.00 9.67
N HIS A 80 -1.13 -0.40 9.89
CA HIS A 80 -0.30 -1.15 8.95
C HIS A 80 -0.99 -2.42 8.43
N SER A 81 -1.88 -3.01 9.25
CA SER A 81 -2.72 -4.15 8.91
C SER A 81 -3.46 -3.98 7.59
N ILE A 82 -3.97 -2.77 7.32
CA ILE A 82 -4.78 -2.46 6.14
C ILE A 82 -3.93 -2.49 4.88
N ILE A 83 -2.72 -1.96 4.95
CA ILE A 83 -1.80 -1.95 3.82
C ILE A 83 -1.30 -3.38 3.57
N ASN A 84 -0.94 -4.12 4.61
CA ASN A 84 -0.56 -5.52 4.49
C ASN A 84 -1.67 -6.37 3.87
N LEU A 85 -2.92 -6.14 4.26
CA LEU A 85 -4.09 -6.80 3.68
C LEU A 85 -4.24 -6.49 2.18
N LEU A 86 -4.13 -5.21 1.79
CA LEU A 86 -4.21 -4.84 0.37
C LEU A 86 -3.10 -5.48 -0.45
N LEU A 87 -1.88 -5.51 0.08
CA LEU A 87 -0.73 -6.07 -0.61
C LEU A 87 -0.78 -7.61 -0.66
N SER A 88 -1.23 -8.29 0.39
CA SER A 88 -1.37 -9.76 0.39
C SER A 88 -2.39 -10.27 -0.63
N HIS A 89 -3.36 -9.44 -1.00
CA HIS A 89 -4.41 -9.75 -1.98
C HIS A 89 -4.17 -9.12 -3.36
N THR A 90 -2.97 -8.59 -3.64
CA THR A 90 -2.59 -8.06 -4.95
C THR A 90 -1.30 -8.70 -5.48
N PRO A 91 -1.26 -10.04 -5.65
CA PRO A 91 -0.02 -10.75 -6.01
C PRO A 91 0.54 -10.37 -7.39
N GLU A 92 -0.29 -9.86 -8.29
CA GLU A 92 0.11 -9.45 -9.64
C GLU A 92 0.55 -7.98 -9.76
N LEU A 93 0.70 -7.29 -8.62
CA LEU A 93 1.00 -5.87 -8.58
C LEU A 93 2.37 -5.59 -9.23
N LYS A 94 2.40 -4.71 -10.23
CA LYS A 94 3.60 -4.26 -10.93
C LYS A 94 4.12 -2.92 -10.43
N ARG A 95 3.21 -2.06 -9.96
CA ARG A 95 3.56 -0.72 -9.45
C ARG A 95 2.86 -0.44 -8.13
N LEU A 96 3.64 -0.06 -7.14
CA LEU A 96 3.19 0.39 -5.83
C LEU A 96 3.69 1.80 -5.57
N GLU A 97 2.79 2.69 -5.18
CA GLU A 97 3.14 4.02 -4.69
C GLU A 97 2.48 4.26 -3.34
N ILE A 98 3.30 4.54 -2.32
CA ILE A 98 2.84 4.83 -0.97
C ILE A 98 3.29 6.25 -0.60
N CYS A 99 2.33 7.09 -0.22
CA CYS A 99 2.56 8.46 0.19
C CYS A 99 2.04 8.69 1.61
N SER A 100 2.92 9.07 2.52
CA SER A 100 2.56 9.45 3.87
C SER A 100 2.95 10.88 4.17
N SER A 101 1.99 11.66 4.66
CA SER A 101 2.24 13.04 5.11
C SER A 101 2.36 13.18 6.64
N TYR A 102 2.30 12.10 7.40
CA TYR A 102 2.37 12.12 8.87
C TYR A 102 3.80 11.94 9.38
N SER A 103 4.09 12.12 10.68
CA SER A 103 5.48 12.32 11.20
C SER A 103 5.93 11.38 12.32
N LYS A 104 5.33 10.19 12.47
CA LYS A 104 5.73 9.22 13.49
C LYS A 104 6.51 8.04 12.90
N ALA A 105 7.51 7.60 13.65
CA ALA A 105 8.45 6.51 13.34
C ALA A 105 7.78 5.18 12.96
N ASP A 106 6.51 4.97 13.34
CA ASP A 106 5.75 3.76 13.05
C ASP A 106 5.57 3.49 11.55
N GLN A 107 5.69 4.49 10.67
CA GLN A 107 5.54 4.30 9.21
C GLN A 107 6.42 3.20 8.62
N VAL A 108 7.56 2.92 9.27
CA VAL A 108 8.55 1.99 8.76
C VAL A 108 8.22 0.52 9.14
N LEU A 109 7.28 0.31 10.07
CA LEU A 109 6.71 -1.00 10.40
C LEU A 109 5.83 -1.58 9.29
N LEU A 110 5.51 -0.82 8.23
CA LEU A 110 4.72 -1.31 7.09
C LEU A 110 5.29 -2.59 6.47
N PHE A 111 6.60 -2.80 6.58
CA PHE A 111 7.28 -3.89 5.91
C PHE A 111 8.06 -4.78 6.86
N ILE A 112 8.01 -4.56 8.17
CA ILE A 112 8.65 -5.44 9.15
C ILE A 112 7.77 -6.69 9.31
N GLU A 113 8.33 -7.88 9.11
CA GLU A 113 7.65 -9.18 9.17
C GLU A 113 6.44 -9.34 8.22
N PRO A 114 6.68 -9.22 6.91
CA PRO A 114 5.61 -9.35 5.92
C PRO A 114 5.12 -10.79 5.80
N LEU A 115 3.80 -10.97 5.76
CA LEU A 115 3.14 -12.26 5.51
C LEU A 115 2.92 -12.54 4.01
N PHE A 116 3.52 -11.75 3.13
CA PHE A 116 3.30 -11.83 1.68
C PHE A 116 4.57 -11.49 0.90
N THR A 117 4.57 -11.87 -0.39
CA THR A 117 5.57 -11.44 -1.37
C THR A 117 4.86 -10.83 -2.58
N LEU A 118 5.52 -9.88 -3.23
CA LEU A 118 5.06 -9.22 -4.45
C LEU A 118 6.09 -9.46 -5.56
N PRO A 119 6.15 -10.68 -6.10
CA PRO A 119 7.20 -11.09 -7.03
C PRO A 119 7.09 -10.38 -8.39
N GLN A 120 5.95 -9.79 -8.72
CA GLN A 120 5.75 -9.07 -9.98
C GLN A 120 6.02 -7.58 -9.86
N LEU A 121 6.38 -7.08 -8.68
CA LEU A 121 6.55 -5.65 -8.44
C LEU A 121 7.82 -5.13 -9.11
N GLU A 122 7.65 -4.28 -10.10
CA GLU A 122 8.74 -3.68 -10.87
C GLU A 122 9.06 -2.25 -10.40
N ILE A 123 8.04 -1.52 -9.94
CA ILE A 123 8.15 -0.10 -9.57
C ILE A 123 7.64 0.10 -8.16
N LEU A 124 8.51 0.58 -7.28
CA LEU A 124 8.17 0.97 -5.92
C LEU A 124 8.47 2.45 -5.72
N LYS A 125 7.46 3.23 -5.36
CA LYS A 125 7.59 4.65 -5.03
C LYS A 125 7.16 4.88 -3.58
N LEU A 126 8.09 5.30 -2.74
CA LEU A 126 7.81 5.64 -1.35
C LEU A 126 8.06 7.14 -1.15
N LYS A 127 7.02 7.86 -0.74
CA LYS A 127 7.08 9.28 -0.37
C LYS A 127 6.72 9.37 1.11
N LEU A 128 7.73 9.35 1.96
CA LEU A 128 7.54 9.32 3.41
C LEU A 128 8.03 10.65 3.99
N LYS A 129 7.13 11.36 4.67
CA LYS A 129 7.47 12.57 5.42
C LYS A 129 7.86 12.14 6.84
N ASN A 130 9.00 12.60 7.36
CA ASN A 130 9.43 12.42 8.76
C ASN A 130 9.26 10.97 9.31
N GLY A 131 10.28 10.13 9.12
CA GLY A 131 10.37 8.79 9.73
C GLY A 131 11.80 8.48 10.15
N TYR A 132 12.04 7.25 10.61
CA TYR A 132 13.39 6.71 10.83
C TYR A 132 13.47 5.36 10.10
N CYS A 133 14.01 5.34 8.88
CA CYS A 133 14.13 4.09 8.13
C CYS A 133 15.40 3.35 8.52
N THR A 134 15.26 2.19 9.16
CA THR A 134 16.41 1.35 9.55
C THR A 134 16.79 0.38 8.44
N SER A 135 18.01 -0.17 8.50
CA SER A 135 18.47 -1.22 7.59
C SER A 135 17.55 -2.44 7.54
N ASP A 136 16.90 -2.79 8.67
CA ASP A 136 16.04 -3.96 8.76
C ASP A 136 14.73 -3.82 7.97
N CYS A 137 14.29 -2.58 7.78
CA CYS A 137 13.12 -2.28 6.95
C CYS A 137 13.41 -2.53 5.48
N PHE A 138 14.62 -2.20 5.01
CA PHE A 138 15.07 -2.51 3.66
C PHE A 138 15.34 -3.99 3.42
N LYS A 139 15.94 -4.67 4.40
CA LYS A 139 16.06 -6.15 4.36
C LYS A 139 14.70 -6.80 4.16
N SER A 140 13.68 -6.28 4.84
CA SER A 140 12.33 -6.80 4.75
C SER A 140 11.69 -6.43 3.40
N LEU A 141 11.86 -5.20 2.92
CA LEU A 141 11.43 -4.80 1.57
C LEU A 141 12.04 -5.68 0.46
N TYR A 142 13.34 -5.98 0.54
CA TYR A 142 14.02 -6.86 -0.41
C TYR A 142 13.38 -8.25 -0.44
N LYS A 143 13.04 -8.81 0.73
CA LYS A 143 12.36 -10.11 0.83
C LYS A 143 10.96 -10.10 0.20
N ILE A 144 10.21 -9.00 0.37
CA ILE A 144 8.85 -8.88 -0.17
C ILE A 144 8.89 -8.66 -1.68
N MET A 145 9.80 -7.81 -2.14
CA MET A 145 9.80 -7.24 -3.48
C MET A 145 11.19 -7.42 -4.13
N PRO A 146 11.63 -8.67 -4.36
CA PRO A 146 13.00 -8.94 -4.79
C PRO A 146 13.30 -8.48 -6.21
N PHE A 147 12.28 -8.20 -7.03
CA PHE A 147 12.41 -7.90 -8.47
C PHE A 147 12.13 -6.43 -8.83
N VAL A 148 12.18 -5.52 -7.84
CA VAL A 148 11.98 -4.09 -8.10
C VAL A 148 13.11 -3.56 -9.00
N LYS A 149 12.73 -3.05 -10.16
CA LYS A 149 13.63 -2.44 -11.16
C LYS A 149 13.80 -0.95 -10.91
N TYR A 150 12.75 -0.29 -10.42
CA TYR A 150 12.74 1.13 -10.18
C TYR A 150 12.28 1.42 -8.75
N PHE A 151 13.21 1.89 -7.94
CA PHE A 151 12.94 2.34 -6.58
C PHE A 151 13.04 3.87 -6.49
N TYR A 152 11.92 4.53 -6.22
CA TYR A 152 11.88 5.96 -5.95
C TYR A 152 11.64 6.17 -4.46
N PHE A 153 12.64 6.70 -3.77
CA PHE A 153 12.55 7.03 -2.35
C PHE A 153 12.65 8.54 -2.19
N ASN A 154 11.57 9.16 -1.74
CA ASN A 154 11.57 10.56 -1.36
C ASN A 154 11.36 10.65 0.14
N TYR A 155 12.38 11.17 0.80
CA TYR A 155 12.52 11.20 2.24
C TYR A 155 12.88 12.59 2.69
N TYR A 156 12.02 13.18 3.52
CA TYR A 156 12.19 14.54 4.02
C TYR A 156 12.62 14.50 5.50
N ASN A 157 13.67 15.27 5.84
CA ASN A 157 14.13 15.64 7.20
C ASN A 157 14.93 14.61 8.04
N HIS A 158 15.77 13.76 7.47
CA HIS A 158 16.76 12.98 8.25
C HIS A 158 18.02 12.64 7.42
N PHE A 159 19.15 12.44 8.10
CA PHE A 159 20.39 11.94 7.50
C PHE A 159 20.24 10.48 7.09
N LEU A 160 20.60 10.16 5.85
CA LEU A 160 20.81 8.78 5.41
C LEU A 160 22.11 8.29 6.05
N ASN A 161 22.07 7.17 6.77
CA ASN A 161 23.24 6.55 7.40
C ASN A 161 24.04 5.75 6.33
N GLU A 162 25.37 5.63 6.47
CA GLU A 162 26.22 4.88 5.52
C GLU A 162 25.84 3.40 5.36
N THR A 163 25.50 2.72 6.45
CA THR A 163 24.92 1.36 6.46
C THR A 163 23.64 1.27 5.62
N PHE A 164 22.88 2.36 5.51
CA PHE A 164 21.72 2.41 4.60
C PHE A 164 22.15 2.41 3.13
N ILE A 165 23.18 3.18 2.76
CA ILE A 165 23.66 3.28 1.38
C ILE A 165 24.30 1.95 0.95
N ASP A 166 25.10 1.35 1.82
CA ASP A 166 25.78 0.08 1.55
C ASP A 166 24.79 -1.06 1.33
N TYR A 167 23.71 -1.13 2.13
CA TYR A 167 22.72 -2.19 1.97
C TYR A 167 21.86 -1.99 0.72
N PHE A 168 21.50 -0.73 0.42
CA PHE A 168 20.74 -0.39 -0.78
C PHE A 168 21.49 -0.73 -2.06
N THR A 169 22.79 -0.41 -2.09
CA THR A 169 23.64 -0.74 -3.24
C THR A 169 23.83 -2.25 -3.37
N THR A 170 24.27 -2.94 -2.32
CA THR A 170 24.55 -4.39 -2.39
C THR A 170 23.36 -5.29 -2.74
N CYS A 171 22.14 -4.91 -2.38
CA CYS A 171 20.96 -5.77 -2.59
C CYS A 171 20.15 -5.41 -3.84
N TRP A 172 20.22 -4.18 -4.35
CA TRP A 172 19.35 -3.72 -5.45
C TRP A 172 20.10 -3.09 -6.64
N TRP A 173 21.42 -2.92 -6.57
CA TRP A 173 22.26 -2.36 -7.64
C TRP A 173 23.53 -3.18 -7.86
#